data_AF-E8WM86-F1
#
_entry.id   AF-E8WM86-F1
#
_cell.length_a   1.000
_cell.length_b   1.000
_cell.length_c   1.000
_cell.angle_alpha   90.00
_cell.angle_beta   90.00
_cell.angle_gamma   90.00
#
_symmetry.space_group_name_H-M   'P 1'
#
loop_
_entity.id
_entity.type
_entity.pdbx_description
1 polymer ?
#
loop_
_entity_poly.entity_id
_entity_poly.type
_entity_poly.pdbx_seq_one_letter_code
_entity_poly.pdbx_strand_id
1 'polypeptide(L)' 'MKCPKCKGRMFAEKYYDFVRSFDAWKCTCCGEVLDPTILANRARNFNSLLG' A
#
# COMPACT_ATOMS: atom_id res chain seq x y z
N MET A 1 8.19 -7.28 -0.16
CA MET A 1 6.91 -7.22 0.57
C MET A 1 5.95 -8.30 0.03
N LYS A 2 5.03 -8.84 0.84
CA LYS A 2 3.95 -9.74 0.38
C LYS A 2 2.62 -8.99 0.40
N CYS A 3 1.80 -9.17 -0.63
CA CYS A 3 0.50 -8.52 -0.71
C CYS A 3 -0.41 -8.98 0.44
N PRO A 4 -1.00 -8.06 1.23
CA PRO A 4 -1.87 -8.46 2.34
C PRO A 4 -3.14 -9.15 1.84
N LYS A 5 -3.62 -8.79 0.65
CA LYS A 5 -4.85 -9.29 0.02
C LYS A 5 -4.70 -10.70 -0.58
N CYS A 6 -3.73 -10.91 -1.48
CA CYS A 6 -3.58 -12.20 -2.19
C CYS A 6 -2.30 -12.97 -1.85
N LYS A 7 -1.47 -12.46 -0.92
CA LYS A 7 -0.16 -13.04 -0.53
C LYS A 7 0.88 -13.12 -1.66
N GLY A 8 0.58 -12.60 -2.85
CA GLY A 8 1.50 -12.50 -3.98
C GLY A 8 2.70 -11.60 -3.71
N ARG A 9 3.73 -11.69 -4.57
CA ARG A 9 4.92 -10.82 -4.49
C ARG A 9 4.53 -9.38 -4.85
N MET A 10 5.26 -8.44 -4.24
CA MET A 10 5.14 -7.03 -4.56
C MET A 10 6.51 -6.46 -4.92
N PHE A 11 6.54 -5.52 -5.85
CA PHE A 11 7.72 -4.76 -6.25
C PHE A 11 7.57 -3.30 -5.85
N ALA A 12 8.69 -2.64 -5.59
CA ALA A 12 8.71 -1.20 -5.35
C ALA A 12 8.66 -0.48 -6.70
N GLU A 13 7.82 0.54 -6.79
CA GLU A 13 7.63 1.35 -7.99
C GLU A 13 7.50 2.82 -7.56
N LYS A 14 8.16 3.70 -8.31
CA LYS A 14 8.08 5.14 -8.07
C LYS A 14 6.94 5.72 -8.88
N TYR A 15 6.00 6.35 -8.20
CA TYR A 15 4.85 7.03 -8.78
C TYR A 15 5.12 8.51 -8.89
N TYR A 16 4.57 9.10 -9.95
CA TYR A 16 4.71 10.51 -10.27
C TYR A 16 3.32 11.11 -10.44
N ASP A 17 3.09 12.19 -9.71
CA ASP A 17 1.96 13.10 -9.84
C ASP A 17 2.52 14.45 -10.33
N PHE A 18 1.66 15.38 -10.72
CA PHE A 18 2.05 16.70 -11.22
C PHE A 18 2.90 17.51 -10.22
N VAL A 19 2.74 17.24 -8.92
CA VAL A 19 3.35 18.03 -7.84
C VAL A 19 4.35 17.21 -7.00
N ARG A 20 4.31 15.87 -7.06
CA ARG A 20 5.08 15.02 -6.16
C ARG A 20 5.46 13.69 -6.80
N SER A 21 6.53 13.09 -6.28
CA SER A 21 6.82 11.68 -6.51
C SER A 21 6.86 10.95 -5.19
N PHE A 22 6.47 9.68 -5.20
CA PHE A 22 6.48 8.83 -4.00
C PHE A 22 6.74 7.37 -4.40
N ASP A 23 7.32 6.62 -3.47
CA ASP A 23 7.56 5.19 -3.65
C ASP A 23 6.40 4.38 -3.05
N ALA A 24 5.92 3.39 -3.79
CA ALA A 24 4.88 2.48 -3.34
C ALA A 24 5.19 1.04 -3.75
N TRP A 25 4.57 0.09 -3.04
CA TRP A 25 4.62 -1.32 -3.38
C TRP A 25 3.40 -1.70 -4.22
N LYS A 26 3.60 -2.31 -5.38
CA LYS A 26 2.53 -2.84 -6.23
C LYS A 26 2.58 -4.36 -6.30
N CYS A 27 1.43 -5.00 -6.14
CA CYS A 27 1.33 -6.45 -6.28
C CYS A 27 1.31 -6.87 -7.75
N THR A 28 2.14 -7.86 -8.10
CA THR A 28 2.18 -8.43 -9.45
C THR A 28 0.98 -9.31 -9.78
N CYS A 29 0.24 -9.78 -8.77
CA CYS A 29 -0.85 -10.74 -8.96
C CYS A 29 -2.23 -10.07 -8.99
N CYS A 30 -2.51 -9.11 -8.09
CA CYS A 30 -3.85 -8.52 -7.95
C CYS A 30 -3.87 -6.99 -8.09
N GLY A 31 -2.72 -6.36 -8.32
CA GLY A 31 -2.63 -4.91 -8.51
C GLY A 31 -2.77 -4.06 -7.24
N GLU A 32 -2.90 -4.65 -6.05
CA GLU A 32 -2.94 -3.91 -4.78
C GLU A 32 -1.70 -3.01 -4.64
N VAL A 33 -1.93 -1.72 -4.31
CA VAL A 33 -0.88 -0.72 -4.06
C VAL A 33 -0.83 -0.37 -2.58
N LEU A 34 0.38 -0.30 -2.03
CA LEU A 34 0.64 0.09 -0.64
C LEU A 34 1.77 1.11 -0.58
N ASP A 35 1.46 2.29 -0.05
CA ASP A 35 2.44 3.30 0.35
C ASP A 35 2.38 3.52 1.88
N PRO A 36 3.31 4.32 2.46
CA PRO A 36 3.28 4.62 3.89
C PRO A 36 1.97 5.26 4.36
N THR A 37 1.32 6.09 3.54
CA THR A 37 0.05 6.75 3.86
C THR A 37 -1.11 5.75 3.91
N ILE A 38 -1.22 4.84 2.95
CA ILE A 38 -2.21 3.76 2.92
C ILE A 38 -2.03 2.86 4.15
N LEU A 39 -0.79 2.51 4.49
CA LEU A 39 -0.49 1.70 5.68
C LEU A 39 -0.90 2.43 6.96
N ALA A 40 -0.54 3.71 7.10
CA ALA A 40 -0.93 4.53 8.25
C ALA A 40 -2.47 4.67 8.36
N ASN A 41 -3.17 4.84 7.24
CA ASN A 41 -4.63 4.93 7.21
C ASN A 41 -5.29 3.60 7.64
N ARG A 42 -4.76 2.47 7.16
CA ARG A 42 -5.25 1.13 7.55
C ARG A 42 -5.01 0.83 9.02
N ALA A 43 -3.83 1.18 9.55
CA ALA A 43 -3.51 1.00 10.96
C ALA A 43 -4.44 1.85 11.85
N ARG A 44 -4.71 3.10 11.47
CA ARG A 44 -5.66 3.96 12.17
C ARG A 44 -7.09 3.41 12.16
N ASN A 45 -7.55 2.89 11.02
CA ASN A 45 -8.91 2.33 10.91
C ASN A 45 -9.08 0.99 11.66
N PHE A 46 -8.00 0.21 11.82
CA PHE A 46 -8.03 -0.98 12.68
C PHE A 46 -8.30 -0.62 14.15
N ASN A 47 -7.80 0.52 14.62
CA ASN A 47 -8.03 0.97 15.99
C ASN A 47 -9.46 1.47 16.24
N SER A 48 -10.23 1.84 15.21
CA SER A 48 -11.63 2.27 15.39
C SER A 48 -12.64 1.13 15.52
N LEU A 49 -12.26 -0.13 15.25
CA LEU A 49 -13.11 -1.31 15.38
C LEU A 49 -12.93 -2.07 16.71
N LEU A 50 -12.04 -1.59 17.57
CA LEU A 50 -11.81 -2.10 18.93
C LEU A 50 -12.34 -1.14 20.02
N GLY A 51 -13.27 -0.26 19.64
CA GLY A 51 -14.03 0.60 20.55
C GLY A 51 -15.31 -0.07 21.01
#